data_AF-A0A377WLJ8-F1
#
_entry.id   AF-A0A377WLJ8-F1
#
_cell.length_a   1.000
_cell.length_b   1.000
_cell.length_c   1.000
_cell.angle_alpha   90.00
_cell.angle_beta   90.00
_cell.angle_gamma   90.00
#
_symmetry.space_group_name_H-M   'P 1'
#
loop_
_entity.id
_entity.type
_entity.pdbx_description
1 polymer ?
#
loop_
_entity_poly.entity_id
_entity_poly.type
_entity_poly.pdbx_seq_one_letter_code
_entity_poly.pdbx_strand_id
1 'polypeptide(L)'
;MKFEPEVFDVVKGLDPQARQYVVVKNQFKRGDTKRFAARVTLDLSGIGRYTKVMSGDAPNLEIFESIYREGMQPHEWLDTYLAKAL
;
A
#
# COMPACT_ATOMS: atom_id res chain seq x y z
N MET A 1 4.12 28.48 3.82
CA MET A 1 4.70 27.68 2.72
C MET A 1 4.10 28.19 1.41
N LYS A 2 4.90 28.64 0.44
CA LYS A 2 4.39 29.10 -0.87
C LYS A 2 4.39 27.92 -1.83
N PHE A 3 3.23 27.63 -2.42
CA PHE A 3 3.09 26.62 -3.47
C PHE A 3 2.93 27.34 -4.82
N GLU A 4 3.54 26.81 -5.87
CA GLU A 4 3.19 27.18 -7.23
C GLU A 4 1.73 26.78 -7.54
N PRO A 5 1.00 27.53 -8.39
CA PRO A 5 -0.43 27.34 -8.62
C PRO A 5 -0.80 25.90 -9.00
N GLU A 6 -0.01 25.24 -9.85
CA GLU A 6 -0.27 23.87 -10.30
C GLU A 6 -0.14 22.84 -9.17
N VAL A 7 0.76 23.09 -8.21
CA VAL A 7 0.92 22.23 -7.03
C VAL A 7 -0.21 22.51 -6.04
N PHE A 8 -0.58 23.78 -5.87
CA PHE A 8 -1.67 24.18 -4.99
C PHE A 8 -3.01 23.54 -5.39
N ASP A 9 -3.30 23.48 -6.69
CA ASP A 9 -4.53 22.84 -7.19
C ASP A 9 -4.62 21.34 -6.89
N VAL A 10 -3.48 20.66 -6.74
CA VAL A 10 -3.42 19.26 -6.32
C VAL A 10 -3.52 19.15 -4.80
N VAL A 11 -2.80 20.00 -4.06
CA VAL A 11 -2.76 19.99 -2.58
C VAL A 11 -4.12 20.33 -1.98
N LYS A 12 -4.87 21.28 -2.55
CA LYS A 12 -6.21 21.66 -2.05
C LYS A 12 -7.22 20.53 -2.09
N GLY A 13 -7.00 19.52 -2.94
CA GLY A 13 -7.86 18.35 -3.09
C GLY A 13 -7.42 17.14 -2.27
N LEU A 14 -6.42 17.27 -1.39
CA LEU A 14 -5.99 16.17 -0.52
C LEU A 14 -7.07 15.91 0.55
N ASP A 15 -7.36 14.63 0.75
CA ASP A 15 -8.20 14.16 1.84
C ASP A 15 -7.30 13.97 3.08
N PRO A 16 -7.51 14.73 4.17
CA PRO A 16 -6.70 14.62 5.39
C PRO A 16 -6.77 13.24 6.06
N GLN A 17 -7.81 12.45 5.78
CA GLN A 17 -7.98 11.10 6.33
C GLN A 17 -7.35 10.02 5.45
N ALA A 18 -6.99 10.36 4.20
CA ALA A 18 -6.36 9.43 3.29
C ALA A 18 -4.84 9.50 3.40
N ARG A 19 -4.18 8.35 3.22
CA ARG A 19 -2.72 8.31 3.08
C ARG A 19 -2.35 8.74 1.67
N GLN A 20 -2.14 10.04 1.49
CA GLN A 20 -1.84 10.64 0.20
C GLN A 20 -0.51 11.37 0.22
N TYR A 21 0.17 11.39 -0.91
CA TYR A 21 1.35 12.22 -1.15
C TYR A 21 1.29 12.85 -2.53
N VAL A 22 1.98 13.98 -2.69
CA VAL A 22 2.06 14.70 -3.96
C VAL A 22 3.41 14.42 -4.58
N VAL A 23 3.41 13.90 -5.81
CA VAL A 23 4.62 13.74 -6.61
C VAL A 23 4.77 14.96 -7.50
N VAL A 24 5.88 15.68 -7.36
CA VAL A 24 6.23 16.82 -8.21
C VAL A 24 7.47 16.45 -9.02
N LYS A 25 7.38 16.52 -10.34
CA LYS A 25 8.52 16.27 -11.22
C LYS A 25 9.15 17.60 -11.62
N ASN A 26 10.47 17.70 -11.45
CA ASN A 26 11.23 18.84 -11.97
C ASN A 26 11.21 18.84 -13.50
N GLN A 27 11.28 20.03 -14.11
CA GLN A 27 11.37 20.17 -15.57
C GLN A 27 12.76 19.74 -16.02
N PHE A 28 12.86 18.65 -16.78
CA PHE A 28 14.15 18.09 -17.20
C PHE A 28 14.50 18.42 -18.66
N LYS A 29 13.54 18.88 -19.48
CA LYS A 29 13.77 19.22 -20.89
C LYS A 29 13.50 20.70 -21.17
N ARG A 30 14.36 21.28 -22.02
CA ARG A 30 14.20 22.64 -22.53
C ARG A 30 12.89 22.71 -23.33
N GLY A 31 11.90 23.45 -22.83
CA GLY A 31 10.56 23.58 -23.43
C GLY A 31 9.41 23.12 -22.53
N ASP A 32 9.68 22.37 -21.45
CA ASP A 32 8.66 22.12 -20.42
C ASP A 32 8.41 23.41 -19.63
N THR A 33 7.25 24.05 -19.84
CA THR A 33 6.88 25.29 -19.15
C THR A 33 6.02 25.05 -17.92
N LYS A 34 5.31 23.92 -17.84
CA LYS A 34 4.48 23.53 -16.68
C LYS A 34 5.16 22.49 -15.82
N ARG A 35 5.05 22.62 -14.50
CA ARG A 35 5.45 21.55 -13.57
C ARG A 35 4.39 20.46 -13.58
N PHE A 36 4.83 19.21 -13.52
CA PHE A 36 3.94 18.09 -13.30
C PHE A 36 3.76 17.92 -11.79
N ALA A 37 2.50 17.93 -11.35
CA ALA A 37 2.11 17.57 -9.99
C ALA A 37 0.97 16.55 -10.06
N ALA A 38 1.06 15.48 -9.28
CA ALA A 38 0.02 14.46 -9.20
C ALA A 38 -0.19 14.02 -7.76
N ARG A 39 -1.47 13.79 -7.40
CA ARG A 39 -1.86 13.17 -6.13
C ARG A 39 -1.77 11.65 -6.28
N VAL A 40 -1.04 11.02 -5.38
CA VAL A 40 -1.01 9.57 -5.24
C VAL A 40 -1.71 9.22 -3.93
N THR A 41 -2.66 8.30 -4.01
CA THR A 41 -3.32 7.72 -2.83
C THR A 41 -2.76 6.33 -2.60
N LEU A 42 -2.24 6.09 -1.41
CA LEU A 42 -1.82 4.77 -0.98
C LEU A 42 -3.04 4.02 -0.44
N ASP A 43 -3.53 3.07 -1.22
CA ASP A 43 -4.55 2.13 -0.76
C ASP A 43 -3.89 1.05 0.11
N LEU A 44 -4.28 1.00 1.38
CA LEU A 44 -3.84 -0.02 2.32
C LEU A 44 -4.90 -1.10 2.55
N SER A 45 -6.02 -1.03 1.83
CA SER A 45 -7.03 -2.08 1.88
C SER A 45 -6.36 -3.42 1.52
N GLY A 46 -6.47 -4.39 2.42
CA GLY A 46 -5.84 -5.71 2.27
C GLY A 46 -4.45 -5.90 2.90
N ILE A 47 -3.75 -4.86 3.37
CA ILE A 47 -2.49 -5.05 4.12
C ILE A 47 -2.74 -5.85 5.40
N GLY A 48 -3.83 -5.56 6.11
CA GLY A 48 -4.24 -6.31 7.31
C GLY A 48 -4.48 -7.80 7.06
N ARG A 49 -4.82 -8.18 5.82
CA ARG A 49 -5.02 -9.59 5.43
C ARG A 49 -3.66 -10.30 5.42
N TYR A 50 -2.67 -9.74 4.74
CA TYR A 50 -1.35 -10.37 4.62
C TYR A 50 -0.45 -10.19 5.83
N THR A 51 -0.68 -9.20 6.71
CA THR A 51 0.07 -9.08 7.97
C THR A 51 -0.11 -10.30 8.87
N LYS A 52 -1.22 -11.02 8.76
CA LYS A 52 -1.45 -12.28 9.50
C LYS A 52 -0.46 -13.38 9.11
N VAL A 53 0.08 -13.35 7.90
CA VAL A 53 1.14 -14.29 7.45
C VAL A 53 2.46 -14.02 8.18
N MET A 54 2.68 -12.78 8.60
CA MET A 54 3.86 -12.37 9.35
C MET A 54 3.64 -12.47 10.87
N SER A 55 2.45 -12.92 11.30
CA SER A 55 2.14 -13.03 12.73
C SER A 55 2.71 -14.32 13.29
N GLY A 56 3.47 -14.21 14.38
CA GLY A 56 4.03 -15.34 15.13
C GLY A 56 3.26 -15.66 16.41
N ASP A 57 1.99 -15.25 16.50
CA ASP A 57 1.15 -15.55 17.65
C ASP A 57 0.74 -17.03 17.66
N ALA A 58 0.70 -17.63 18.85
CA ALA A 58 0.45 -19.06 19.04
C ALA A 58 -0.83 -19.57 18.32
N PRO A 59 -1.98 -18.86 18.34
CA PRO A 59 -3.18 -19.32 17.65
C PRO A 59 -3.05 -19.40 16.12
N ASN A 60 -2.38 -18.42 15.50
CA ASN A 60 -2.17 -18.43 14.06
C ASN A 60 -1.11 -19.45 13.64
N LEU A 61 -0.10 -19.71 14.49
CA LEU A 61 0.86 -20.79 14.26
C LEU A 61 0.16 -22.16 14.26
N GLU A 62 -0.74 -22.43 15.18
CA GLU A 62 -1.53 -23.68 15.19
C GLU A 62 -2.38 -23.85 13.91
N ILE A 63 -3.00 -22.77 13.45
CA ILE A 63 -3.76 -22.77 12.20
C ILE A 63 -2.81 -23.06 11.02
N PHE A 64 -1.65 -22.41 10.97
CA PHE A 64 -0.65 -22.64 9.93
C PHE A 64 -0.16 -24.08 9.93
N GLU A 65 0.22 -24.64 11.08
CA GLU A 65 0.69 -26.03 11.22
C GLU A 65 -0.38 -27.05 10.80
N SER A 66 -1.67 -26.74 11.00
CA SER A 66 -2.77 -27.61 10.55
C SER A 66 -2.95 -27.66 9.02
N ILE A 67 -2.45 -26.65 8.30
CA ILE A 67 -2.66 -26.49 6.85
C ILE A 67 -1.37 -26.81 6.07
N TYR A 68 -0.25 -26.25 6.52
CA TYR A 68 1.02 -26.33 5.83
C TYR A 68 1.63 -27.73 5.92
N ARG A 69 2.19 -28.18 4.80
CA ARG A 69 3.03 -29.36 4.73
C ARG A 69 4.34 -28.97 4.07
N GLU A 70 5.42 -29.60 4.50
CA GLU A 70 6.75 -29.33 3.95
C GLU A 70 6.76 -29.48 2.42
N GLY A 71 7.27 -28.46 1.73
CA GLY A 71 7.35 -28.41 0.27
C GLY A 71 6.17 -27.73 -0.44
N MET A 72 5.10 -27.35 0.27
CA MET A 72 3.98 -26.62 -0.33
C MET A 72 4.39 -25.21 -0.76
N GLN A 73 3.96 -24.81 -1.95
CA GLN A 73 4.07 -23.46 -2.46
C GLN A 73 3.04 -22.54 -1.78
N PRO A 74 3.32 -21.23 -1.65
CA PRO A 74 2.42 -20.28 -0.99
C PRO A 74 0.98 -20.32 -1.52
N HIS A 75 0.78 -20.44 -2.83
CA HIS A 75 -0.56 -20.48 -3.43
C HIS A 75 -1.40 -21.71 -3.03
N GLU A 76 -0.78 -22.75 -2.47
CA GLU A 76 -1.46 -23.98 -2.06
C GLU A 76 -2.06 -23.91 -0.65
N TRP A 77 -1.57 -22.99 0.21
CA TRP A 77 -2.02 -22.88 1.61
C TRP A 77 -2.45 -21.47 2.02
N LEU A 78 -1.92 -20.42 1.37
CA LEU A 78 -2.06 -19.03 1.80
C LEU A 78 -3.52 -18.57 1.89
N ASP A 79 -4.34 -18.81 0.88
CA ASP A 79 -5.74 -18.38 0.91
C ASP A 79 -6.55 -19.10 2.00
N THR A 80 -6.26 -20.38 2.22
CA THR A 80 -6.91 -21.18 3.27
C THR A 80 -6.50 -20.72 4.66
N TYR A 81 -5.22 -20.39 4.83
CA TYR A 81 -4.70 -19.80 6.06
C TYR A 81 -5.33 -18.44 6.33
N LEU A 82 -5.33 -17.54 5.34
CA LEU A 82 -5.89 -16.19 5.46
C LEU A 82 -7.40 -16.17 5.74
N ALA A 83 -8.12 -17.22 5.35
CA ALA A 83 -9.54 -17.39 5.67
C ALA A 83 -9.81 -17.80 7.12
N LYS A 84 -8.80 -18.38 7.80
CA LYS A 84 -8.91 -18.90 9.18
C LYS A 84 -8.15 -18.07 10.21
N ALA A 85 -7.10 -17.37 9.80
CA ALA A 85 -6.23 -16.60 10.67
C ALA A 85 -7.00 -15.51 11.41
N LEU A 86 -6.73 -15.37 12.71
CA LEU A 86 -7.41 -14.50 13.66
C LEU A 86 -6.92 -13.06 13.57
#